data_AF-A0AA42UFL8-F1
#
_entry.id   AF-A0AA42UFL8-F1
#
_cell.length_a   1.000
_cell.length_b   1.000
_cell.length_c   1.000
_cell.angle_alpha   90.00
_cell.angle_beta   90.00
_cell.angle_gamma   90.00
#
_symmetry.space_group_name_H-M   'P 1'
#
loop_
_entity.id
_entity.type
_entity.pdbx_description
1 polymer ?
#
loop_
_entity_poly.entity_id
_entity_poly.type
_entity_poly.pdbx_seq_one_letter_code
_entity_poly.pdbx_strand_id
1 'polypeptide(L)'
;HSFAKLSDEYWSGPLYTVPGPNKTQNIQDVPWKNWIGTNGIGIYAYGEKDARAQWFRPHEFCKMQYLIAPFCNVCQEEFIEVIHQKTNPIISTKPAVDTPVNTENMNAFTLNLVKTVPNTLKIKWILNNKLIAENLDSIHLNKGQFNLEKNILRAEVTDTTQLVRKENHANHMYTTQWEISKPNNESLTPPVLTWGEKQESCYNEHQALTVKNPEAKVEYFWYDELNSTQPFVKGSNIISPTITENKT
;
A
#
# COMPACT_ATOMS: atom_id res chain seq x y z
N HIS A 1 28.92 -8.87 -7.55
CA HIS A 1 29.51 -8.04 -8.63
C HIS A 1 28.52 -7.68 -9.72
N SER A 2 28.14 -8.57 -10.64
CA SER A 2 27.38 -8.21 -11.85
C SER A 2 26.00 -7.58 -11.61
N PHE A 3 25.29 -8.04 -10.58
CA PHE A 3 23.94 -7.56 -10.27
C PHE A 3 23.95 -6.23 -9.52
N ALA A 4 24.53 -6.20 -8.31
CA ALA A 4 24.51 -5.04 -7.41
C ALA A 4 25.76 -4.13 -7.48
N LYS A 5 26.66 -4.35 -8.44
CA LYS A 5 27.92 -3.58 -8.63
C LYS A 5 28.81 -3.47 -7.38
N LEU A 6 28.69 -4.44 -6.47
CA LEU A 6 29.54 -4.53 -5.28
C LEU A 6 30.99 -4.84 -5.65
N SER A 7 31.92 -4.17 -4.97
CA SER A 7 33.37 -4.43 -5.03
C SER A 7 33.77 -5.56 -4.08
N ASP A 8 34.90 -6.20 -4.35
CA ASP A 8 35.51 -7.14 -3.42
C ASP A 8 35.95 -6.43 -2.13
N GLU A 9 35.51 -6.97 -0.99
CA GLU A 9 35.87 -6.53 0.37
C GLU A 9 37.06 -7.30 0.95
N TYR A 10 37.68 -8.20 0.18
CA TYR A 10 39.03 -8.67 0.46
C TYR A 10 40.07 -7.78 -0.26
N TRP A 11 41.31 -7.81 0.22
CA TRP A 11 42.39 -7.08 -0.42
C TRP A 11 42.94 -7.85 -1.62
N SER A 12 42.73 -7.33 -2.83
CA SER A 12 43.20 -7.91 -4.09
C SER A 12 44.50 -7.27 -4.62
N GLY A 13 45.10 -6.34 -3.88
CA GLY A 13 46.24 -5.54 -4.35
C GLY A 13 45.82 -4.21 -4.99
N PRO A 14 46.75 -3.25 -5.13
CA PRO A 14 46.43 -1.88 -5.55
C PRO A 14 45.93 -1.77 -7.00
N LEU A 15 46.36 -2.68 -7.90
CA LEU A 15 45.96 -2.68 -9.31
C LEU A 15 44.53 -3.21 -9.55
N TYR A 16 43.98 -3.97 -8.60
CA TYR A 16 42.71 -4.68 -8.75
C TYR A 16 41.64 -4.18 -7.77
N THR A 17 41.93 -3.10 -7.06
CA THR A 17 41.02 -2.49 -6.09
C THR A 17 40.22 -1.41 -6.80
N VAL A 18 38.90 -1.60 -6.85
CA VAL A 18 37.96 -0.72 -7.57
C VAL A 18 36.97 -0.12 -6.57
N PRO A 19 36.77 1.21 -6.55
CA PRO A 19 35.74 1.83 -5.72
C PRO A 19 34.35 1.30 -6.06
N GLY A 20 33.47 1.27 -5.07
CA GLY A 20 32.10 0.85 -5.24
C GLY A 20 31.26 1.20 -4.01
N PRO A 21 29.99 0.79 -3.99
CA PRO A 21 29.09 1.13 -2.89
C PRO A 21 29.55 0.61 -1.51
N ASN A 22 30.37 -0.44 -1.50
CA ASN A 22 30.95 -1.06 -0.31
C ASN A 22 32.49 -0.92 -0.23
N LYS A 23 33.09 0.01 -0.99
CA LYS A 23 34.55 0.22 -0.97
C LYS A 23 34.94 1.63 -1.41
N THR A 24 35.73 2.34 -0.59
CA THR A 24 36.16 3.73 -0.90
C THR A 24 37.53 4.05 -0.32
N GLN A 25 38.15 5.11 -0.82
CA GLN A 25 39.31 5.78 -0.21
C GLN A 25 38.94 7.01 0.61
N ASN A 26 37.72 7.53 0.43
CA ASN A 26 37.26 8.74 1.10
C ASN A 26 36.60 8.41 2.44
N ILE A 27 37.29 8.69 3.54
CA ILE A 27 36.76 8.48 4.90
C ILE A 27 35.76 9.56 5.34
N GLN A 28 35.82 10.75 4.75
CA GLN A 28 34.95 11.88 5.13
C GLN A 28 33.55 11.76 4.53
N ASP A 29 33.42 11.04 3.41
CA ASP A 29 32.16 10.79 2.72
C ASP A 29 32.14 9.36 2.20
N VAL A 30 31.92 8.42 3.12
CA VAL A 30 31.75 7.00 2.77
C VAL A 30 30.33 6.76 2.22
N PRO A 31 30.16 5.93 1.17
CA PRO A 31 28.83 5.67 0.59
C PRO A 31 27.80 5.12 1.59
N TRP A 32 28.27 4.48 2.66
CA TRP A 32 27.44 3.85 3.70
C TRP A 32 27.34 4.65 5.00
N LYS A 33 27.56 5.97 4.96
CA LYS A 33 27.55 6.84 6.15
C LYS A 33 26.31 6.64 7.04
N ASN A 34 25.15 6.36 6.44
CA ASN A 34 23.86 6.16 7.13
C ASN A 34 23.71 4.79 7.84
N TRP A 35 24.69 3.90 7.64
CA TRP A 35 24.74 2.59 8.30
C TRP A 35 25.73 2.53 9.46
N ILE A 36 26.64 3.51 9.59
CA ILE A 36 27.67 3.51 10.63
C ILE A 36 27.04 3.33 12.01
N GLY A 37 27.59 2.40 12.81
CA GLY A 37 27.11 2.07 14.15
C GLY A 37 25.97 1.06 14.21
N THR A 38 25.44 0.61 13.07
CA THR A 38 24.41 -0.46 13.00
C THR A 38 25.06 -1.79 12.63
N ASN A 39 24.77 -2.87 13.35
CA ASN A 39 25.20 -4.24 13.01
C ASN A 39 26.69 -4.37 12.65
N GLY A 40 27.57 -3.68 13.39
CA GLY A 40 29.01 -3.73 13.15
C GLY A 40 29.49 -2.96 11.92
N ILE A 41 28.64 -2.15 11.28
CA ILE A 41 29.07 -1.30 10.16
C ILE A 41 29.89 -0.12 10.69
N GLY A 42 31.05 0.09 10.06
CA GLY A 42 32.02 1.11 10.40
C GLY A 42 32.89 1.46 9.20
N ILE A 43 34.09 1.98 9.44
CA ILE A 43 35.05 2.32 8.39
C ILE A 43 36.32 1.52 8.66
N TYR A 44 36.46 0.37 8.01
CA TYR A 44 37.53 -0.58 8.30
C TYR A 44 38.59 -0.54 7.21
N ALA A 45 39.82 -0.19 7.57
CA ALA A 45 40.96 -0.27 6.66
C ALA A 45 41.29 -1.73 6.31
N TYR A 46 41.92 -1.96 5.15
CA TYR A 46 42.41 -3.30 4.77
C TYR A 46 43.72 -3.68 5.46
N GLY A 47 44.37 -2.74 6.13
CA GLY A 47 45.61 -2.94 6.87
C GLY A 47 46.18 -1.62 7.36
N GLU A 48 47.33 -1.68 8.03
CA GLU A 48 47.90 -0.52 8.75
C GLU A 48 48.86 0.33 7.90
N LYS A 49 49.33 -0.20 6.76
CA LYS A 49 50.35 0.44 5.91
C LYS A 49 50.01 0.36 4.42
N ASP A 50 50.70 1.18 3.64
CA ASP A 50 50.61 1.24 2.18
C ASP A 50 49.18 1.53 1.69
N ALA A 51 48.85 1.11 0.47
CA ALA A 51 47.51 1.23 -0.08
C ALA A 51 46.44 0.57 0.83
N ARG A 52 46.78 -0.45 1.63
CA ARG A 52 45.81 -1.09 2.54
C ARG A 52 45.28 -0.15 3.62
N ALA A 53 46.08 0.83 4.04
CA ALA A 53 45.67 1.86 5.01
C ALA A 53 44.80 2.97 4.39
N GLN A 54 44.73 3.04 3.07
CA GLN A 54 44.05 4.11 2.33
C GLN A 54 42.70 3.67 1.75
N TRP A 55 42.37 2.39 1.85
CA TRP A 55 41.12 1.83 1.36
C TRP A 55 40.30 1.30 2.52
N PHE A 56 38.99 1.44 2.41
CA PHE A 56 38.06 1.12 3.48
C PHE A 56 36.90 0.27 2.98
N ARG A 57 36.38 -0.58 3.88
CA ARG A 57 35.18 -1.40 3.70
C ARG A 57 34.19 -1.18 4.86
N PRO A 58 32.90 -1.47 4.66
CA PRO A 58 31.87 -1.19 5.66
C PRO A 58 31.86 -2.17 6.83
N HIS A 59 32.31 -3.41 6.65
CA HIS A 59 32.22 -4.45 7.66
C HIS A 59 33.45 -5.36 7.62
N GLU A 60 33.82 -5.96 8.75
CA GLU A 60 34.98 -6.88 8.82
C GLU A 60 34.64 -8.33 8.43
N PHE A 61 33.36 -8.65 8.32
CA PHE A 61 32.85 -9.98 7.98
C PHE A 61 31.67 -9.88 7.00
N CYS A 62 31.96 -9.89 5.70
CA CYS A 62 30.96 -9.76 4.63
C CYS A 62 31.18 -10.84 3.56
N LYS A 63 30.11 -11.26 2.86
CA LYS A 63 30.17 -12.19 1.72
C LYS A 63 31.16 -11.74 0.63
N MET A 64 31.31 -10.43 0.48
CA MET A 64 32.27 -9.82 -0.47
C MET A 64 33.74 -9.94 -0.01
N GLN A 65 33.98 -10.40 1.22
CA GLN A 65 35.31 -10.66 1.79
C GLN A 65 35.53 -12.16 2.03
N TYR A 66 34.54 -12.86 2.59
CA TYR A 66 34.62 -14.26 2.98
C TYR A 66 33.43 -15.05 2.45
N LEU A 67 33.69 -16.21 1.84
CA LEU A 67 32.64 -17.05 1.25
C LEU A 67 31.63 -17.58 2.27
N ILE A 68 32.01 -17.72 3.54
CA ILE A 68 31.11 -18.19 4.62
C ILE A 68 30.24 -17.08 5.22
N ALA A 69 30.57 -15.81 4.98
CA ALA A 69 29.88 -14.69 5.60
C ALA A 69 28.57 -14.35 4.85
N PRO A 70 27.55 -13.81 5.53
CA PRO A 70 26.41 -13.18 4.86
C PRO A 70 26.81 -11.82 4.27
N PHE A 71 25.94 -11.26 3.41
CA PHE A 71 26.11 -9.87 2.99
C PHE A 71 25.88 -8.92 4.17
N CYS A 72 26.73 -7.91 4.33
CA CYS A 72 26.52 -6.84 5.31
C CYS A 72 25.35 -5.93 4.88
N ASN A 73 24.82 -5.11 5.80
CA ASN A 73 23.68 -4.23 5.51
C ASN A 73 23.89 -3.31 4.30
N VAL A 74 25.11 -2.81 4.10
CA VAL A 74 25.47 -1.98 2.94
C VAL A 74 25.33 -2.75 1.63
N CYS A 75 25.83 -3.98 1.60
CA CYS A 75 25.69 -4.83 0.43
C CYS A 75 24.23 -5.22 0.17
N GLN A 76 23.46 -5.51 1.22
CA GLN A 76 22.04 -5.85 1.11
C GLN A 76 21.22 -4.68 0.54
N GLU A 77 21.49 -3.45 1.00
CA GLU A 77 20.85 -2.24 0.48
C GLU A 77 21.03 -2.13 -1.05
N GLU A 78 22.23 -2.35 -1.57
CA GLU A 78 22.46 -2.29 -3.03
C GLU A 78 21.66 -3.35 -3.81
N PHE A 79 21.51 -4.56 -3.25
CA PHE A 79 20.66 -5.56 -3.87
C PHE A 79 19.21 -5.09 -3.93
N ILE A 80 18.70 -4.54 -2.83
CA ILE A 80 17.32 -4.04 -2.73
C ILE A 80 17.09 -2.92 -3.74
N GLU A 81 17.99 -1.94 -3.81
CA GLU A 81 17.92 -0.84 -4.80
C GLU A 81 17.89 -1.36 -6.24
N VAL A 82 18.77 -2.31 -6.59
CA VAL A 82 18.78 -2.87 -7.94
C VAL A 82 17.54 -3.71 -8.24
N ILE A 83 16.98 -4.41 -7.26
CA ILE A 83 15.71 -5.14 -7.42
C ILE A 83 14.56 -4.15 -7.71
N HIS A 84 14.44 -3.08 -6.94
CA HIS A 84 13.41 -2.06 -7.16
C HIS A 84 13.56 -1.32 -8.49
N GLN A 85 14.80 -1.12 -8.98
CA GLN A 85 15.06 -0.56 -10.31
C GLN A 85 14.66 -1.49 -11.45
N LYS A 86 14.69 -2.81 -11.23
CA LYS A 86 14.48 -3.82 -12.27
C LYS A 86 13.09 -4.41 -12.28
N THR A 87 12.36 -4.32 -11.17
CA THR A 87 11.11 -5.04 -10.98
C THR A 87 10.07 -4.18 -10.29
N ASN A 88 8.80 -4.49 -10.58
CA ASN A 88 7.65 -3.98 -9.84
C ASN A 88 7.16 -5.10 -8.91
N PRO A 89 6.99 -4.87 -7.60
CA PRO A 89 6.43 -5.88 -6.69
C PRO A 89 5.00 -6.27 -7.05
N ILE A 90 4.26 -5.42 -7.78
CA ILE A 90 2.94 -5.74 -8.35
C ILE A 90 3.15 -6.55 -9.64
N ILE A 91 3.01 -7.87 -9.57
CA ILE A 91 3.18 -8.79 -10.71
C ILE A 91 2.01 -8.70 -11.67
N SER A 92 0.80 -8.71 -11.12
CA SER A 92 -0.44 -8.72 -11.90
C SER A 92 -1.61 -8.27 -11.04
N THR A 93 -2.68 -7.83 -11.70
CA THR A 93 -3.91 -7.39 -11.05
C THR A 93 -5.13 -8.14 -11.58
N LYS A 94 -6.17 -8.22 -10.75
CA LYS A 94 -7.52 -8.62 -11.16
C LYS A 94 -8.52 -7.57 -10.67
N PRO A 95 -9.38 -7.02 -11.53
CA PRO A 95 -9.30 -7.03 -13.00
C PRO A 95 -7.95 -6.52 -13.50
N ALA A 96 -7.55 -6.90 -14.72
CA ALA A 96 -6.35 -6.32 -15.32
C ALA A 96 -6.58 -4.81 -15.58
N VAL A 97 -5.52 -4.00 -15.51
CA VAL A 97 -5.61 -2.52 -15.56
C VAL A 97 -6.40 -2.00 -16.76
N ASP A 98 -6.21 -2.60 -17.94
CA ASP A 98 -6.87 -2.19 -19.18
C ASP A 98 -8.26 -2.82 -19.39
N THR A 99 -8.75 -3.60 -18.43
CA THR A 99 -10.09 -4.20 -18.51
C THR A 99 -11.12 -3.17 -18.10
N PRO A 100 -12.09 -2.81 -18.97
CA PRO A 100 -13.19 -1.95 -18.59
C PRO A 100 -13.97 -2.58 -17.42
N VAL A 101 -14.13 -1.85 -16.33
CA VAL A 101 -14.92 -2.28 -15.18
C VAL A 101 -16.14 -1.39 -15.07
N ASN A 102 -17.31 -2.01 -14.95
CA ASN A 102 -18.55 -1.32 -14.59
C ASN A 102 -19.09 -1.90 -13.27
N THR A 103 -19.96 -1.14 -12.61
CA THR A 103 -20.57 -1.52 -11.32
C THR A 103 -21.36 -2.83 -11.36
N GLU A 104 -21.85 -3.26 -12.51
CA GLU A 104 -22.65 -4.50 -12.67
C GLU A 104 -21.80 -5.76 -12.77
N ASN A 105 -20.60 -5.65 -13.36
CA ASN A 105 -19.69 -6.77 -13.62
C ASN A 105 -18.45 -6.71 -12.72
N MET A 106 -18.47 -5.86 -11.70
CA MET A 106 -17.35 -5.65 -10.80
C MET A 106 -17.19 -6.83 -9.84
N ASN A 107 -16.02 -7.48 -9.92
CA ASN A 107 -15.57 -8.48 -8.97
C ASN A 107 -14.61 -7.86 -7.93
N ALA A 108 -14.07 -8.69 -7.05
CA ALA A 108 -13.00 -8.28 -6.14
C ALA A 108 -11.81 -7.70 -6.91
N PHE A 109 -11.27 -6.59 -6.42
CA PHE A 109 -9.97 -6.08 -6.88
C PHE A 109 -8.88 -6.79 -6.09
N THR A 110 -7.91 -7.38 -6.78
CA THR A 110 -6.85 -8.19 -6.18
C THR A 110 -5.50 -7.83 -6.76
N LEU A 111 -4.49 -7.73 -5.89
CA LEU A 111 -3.09 -7.57 -6.24
C LEU A 111 -2.36 -8.90 -6.05
N ASN A 112 -1.63 -9.33 -7.07
CA ASN A 112 -0.65 -10.39 -6.94
C ASN A 112 0.73 -9.76 -6.71
N LEU A 113 1.30 -9.96 -5.53
CA LEU A 113 2.52 -9.28 -5.08
C LEU A 113 3.66 -10.27 -4.85
N VAL A 114 4.90 -9.86 -5.20
CA VAL A 114 6.11 -10.52 -4.69
C VAL A 114 6.35 -10.06 -3.26
N LYS A 115 5.85 -10.83 -2.28
CA LYS A 115 6.03 -10.51 -0.86
C LYS A 115 7.45 -10.81 -0.38
N THR A 116 8.00 -9.89 0.41
CA THR A 116 9.27 -10.08 1.12
C THR A 116 9.08 -10.97 2.36
N VAL A 117 10.18 -11.47 2.95
CA VAL A 117 10.17 -12.27 4.18
C VAL A 117 11.11 -11.64 5.22
N PRO A 118 10.59 -11.10 6.34
CA PRO A 118 9.18 -10.82 6.61
C PRO A 118 8.61 -9.80 5.62
N ASN A 119 7.28 -9.76 5.45
CA ASN A 119 6.65 -8.87 4.48
C ASN A 119 6.73 -7.39 4.93
N THR A 120 7.44 -6.59 4.15
CA THR A 120 7.63 -5.14 4.32
C THR A 120 6.74 -4.32 3.38
N LEU A 121 6.01 -4.95 2.46
CA LEU A 121 5.08 -4.23 1.59
C LEU A 121 3.83 -3.79 2.36
N LYS A 122 3.48 -2.52 2.21
CA LYS A 122 2.26 -1.90 2.72
C LYS A 122 1.39 -1.46 1.57
N ILE A 123 0.08 -1.72 1.67
CA ILE A 123 -0.88 -1.48 0.59
C ILE A 123 -1.88 -0.43 1.07
N LYS A 124 -2.21 0.53 0.23
CA LYS A 124 -3.32 1.47 0.43
C LYS A 124 -4.27 1.41 -0.76
N TRP A 125 -5.55 1.23 -0.49
CA TRP A 125 -6.61 1.31 -1.48
C TRP A 125 -7.35 2.63 -1.36
N ILE A 126 -7.38 3.39 -2.46
CA ILE A 126 -7.92 4.74 -2.52
C ILE A 126 -8.97 4.80 -3.62
N LEU A 127 -10.22 5.10 -3.25
CA LEU A 127 -11.33 5.32 -4.18
C LEU A 127 -11.68 6.80 -4.20
N ASN A 128 -11.61 7.43 -5.38
CA ASN A 128 -11.91 8.86 -5.57
C ASN A 128 -11.20 9.75 -4.53
N ASN A 129 -9.89 9.53 -4.36
CA ASN A 129 -9.03 10.24 -3.41
C ASN A 129 -9.33 9.99 -1.92
N LYS A 130 -10.24 9.07 -1.59
CA LYS A 130 -10.51 8.64 -0.21
C LYS A 130 -9.90 7.27 0.07
N LEU A 131 -9.11 7.15 1.14
CA LEU A 131 -8.62 5.87 1.63
C LEU A 131 -9.80 5.00 2.11
N ILE A 132 -9.88 3.77 1.62
CA ILE A 132 -10.97 2.84 1.91
C ILE A 132 -10.51 1.53 2.58
N ALA A 133 -9.26 1.13 2.38
CA ALA A 133 -8.69 -0.07 2.99
C ALA A 133 -7.15 0.00 2.98
N GLU A 134 -6.52 -0.75 3.88
CA GLU A 134 -5.07 -0.83 4.01
C GLU A 134 -4.63 -2.27 4.27
N ASN A 135 -3.44 -2.63 3.78
CA ASN A 135 -2.76 -3.90 4.03
C ASN A 135 -3.58 -5.16 3.68
N LEU A 136 -4.47 -5.05 2.69
CA LEU A 136 -5.23 -6.16 2.12
C LEU A 136 -4.80 -6.37 0.67
N ASP A 137 -4.53 -7.62 0.30
CA ASP A 137 -4.21 -7.99 -1.09
C ASP A 137 -5.44 -7.91 -1.99
N SER A 138 -6.65 -8.02 -1.41
CA SER A 138 -7.91 -7.98 -2.14
C SER A 138 -8.98 -7.18 -1.41
N ILE A 139 -9.82 -6.45 -2.16
CA ILE A 139 -10.96 -5.72 -1.65
C ILE A 139 -12.22 -5.96 -2.48
N HIS A 140 -13.38 -5.83 -1.82
CA HIS A 140 -14.68 -5.71 -2.46
C HIS A 140 -15.19 -4.28 -2.27
N LEU A 141 -15.76 -3.70 -3.33
CA LEU A 141 -16.34 -2.37 -3.30
C LEU A 141 -17.86 -2.44 -3.28
N ASN A 142 -18.49 -1.58 -2.49
CA ASN A 142 -19.95 -1.45 -2.48
C ASN A 142 -20.39 -0.43 -3.53
N LYS A 143 -21.46 -0.73 -4.26
CA LYS A 143 -22.03 0.17 -5.29
C LYS A 143 -22.33 1.58 -4.75
N GLY A 144 -22.72 1.69 -3.49
CA GLY A 144 -23.01 2.98 -2.86
C GLY A 144 -21.82 3.93 -2.71
N GLN A 145 -20.58 3.42 -2.78
CA GLN A 145 -19.37 4.24 -2.64
C GLN A 145 -18.98 5.02 -3.90
N PHE A 146 -19.64 4.72 -5.03
CA PHE A 146 -19.32 5.32 -6.32
C PHE A 146 -20.10 6.61 -6.57
N ASN A 147 -19.42 7.58 -7.16
CA ASN A 147 -20.03 8.72 -7.82
C ASN A 147 -20.71 8.29 -9.12
N LEU A 148 -21.68 9.08 -9.56
CA LEU A 148 -22.25 8.95 -10.90
C LEU A 148 -21.16 9.15 -11.97
N GLU A 149 -21.28 8.42 -13.08
CA GLU A 149 -20.38 8.43 -14.25
C GLU A 149 -19.02 7.73 -14.05
N LYS A 150 -18.04 8.40 -13.44
CA LYS A 150 -16.64 7.92 -13.42
C LYS A 150 -16.07 7.87 -12.01
N ASN A 151 -15.40 6.77 -11.72
CA ASN A 151 -14.73 6.51 -10.46
C ASN A 151 -13.32 6.01 -10.70
N ILE A 152 -12.39 6.45 -9.85
CA ILE A 152 -10.99 6.04 -9.94
C ILE A 152 -10.63 5.28 -8.67
N LEU A 153 -10.33 4.00 -8.83
CA LEU A 153 -9.73 3.17 -7.79
C LEU A 153 -8.22 3.14 -8.03
N ARG A 154 -7.43 3.44 -7.01
CA ARG A 154 -5.97 3.33 -7.02
C ARG A 154 -5.51 2.44 -5.89
N ALA A 155 -4.58 1.54 -6.19
CA ALA A 155 -3.81 0.84 -5.17
C ALA A 155 -2.38 1.38 -5.17
N GLU A 156 -1.89 1.74 -3.99
CA GLU A 156 -0.52 2.20 -3.75
C GLU A 156 0.18 1.15 -2.88
N VAL A 157 1.30 0.62 -3.37
CA VAL A 157 2.11 -0.38 -2.69
C VAL A 157 3.46 0.23 -2.37
N THR A 158 3.81 0.34 -1.09
CA THR A 158 5.07 0.91 -0.62
C THR A 158 5.88 -0.16 0.11
N ASP A 159 7.16 -0.33 -0.24
CA ASP A 159 8.08 -1.12 0.56
C ASP A 159 8.62 -0.28 1.73
N THR A 160 8.34 -0.69 2.96
CA THR A 160 8.78 0.02 4.18
C THR A 160 10.01 -0.63 4.82
N THR A 161 10.79 -1.39 4.05
CA THR A 161 12.02 -2.03 4.53
C THR A 161 12.96 -1.02 5.18
N GLN A 162 13.52 -1.39 6.33
CA GLN A 162 14.54 -0.59 7.02
C GLN A 162 15.96 -0.88 6.51
N LEU A 163 16.07 -1.72 5.48
CA LEU A 163 17.31 -2.12 4.83
C LEU A 163 17.73 -1.17 3.69
N VAL A 164 17.05 -0.03 3.56
CA VAL A 164 17.44 1.08 2.68
C VAL A 164 17.48 2.36 3.51
N ARG A 165 18.59 3.08 3.47
CA ARG A 165 18.89 4.30 4.23
C ARG A 165 19.59 5.37 3.41
N LYS A 166 19.86 5.18 2.12
CA LYS A 166 20.39 6.23 1.22
C LYS A 166 19.47 7.46 1.20
N GLU A 167 20.07 8.65 1.31
CA GLU A 167 19.32 9.92 1.36
C GLU A 167 18.54 10.23 0.06
N ASN A 168 19.08 9.83 -1.08
CA ASN A 168 18.52 10.14 -2.41
C ASN A 168 17.91 8.90 -3.11
N HIS A 169 17.37 7.94 -2.35
CA HIS A 169 16.70 6.78 -2.95
C HIS A 169 15.28 7.14 -3.42
N ALA A 170 14.80 6.43 -4.45
CA ALA A 170 13.40 6.54 -4.83
C ALA A 170 12.55 5.97 -3.69
N ASN A 171 11.48 6.67 -3.30
CA ASN A 171 10.46 6.03 -2.47
C ASN A 171 9.94 4.82 -3.26
N HIS A 172 10.21 3.61 -2.76
CA HIS A 172 9.84 2.33 -3.39
C HIS A 172 8.32 2.11 -3.35
N MET A 173 7.62 2.98 -4.09
CA MET A 173 6.18 3.10 -4.16
C MET A 173 5.72 2.83 -5.58
N TYR A 174 4.77 1.91 -5.69
CA TYR A 174 4.26 1.39 -6.95
C TYR A 174 2.75 1.58 -6.96
N THR A 175 2.22 2.04 -8.09
CA THR A 175 0.80 2.36 -8.21
C THR A 175 0.16 1.61 -9.35
N THR A 176 -1.10 1.23 -9.15
CA THR A 176 -1.97 0.70 -10.20
C THR A 176 -3.35 1.32 -10.04
N GLN A 177 -4.04 1.53 -11.15
CA GLN A 177 -5.28 2.29 -11.18
C GLN A 177 -6.29 1.61 -12.09
N TRP A 178 -7.56 1.68 -11.71
CA TRP A 178 -8.71 1.26 -12.52
C TRP A 178 -9.69 2.42 -12.65
N GLU A 179 -10.26 2.53 -13.84
CA GLU A 179 -11.42 3.39 -14.08
C GLU A 179 -12.68 2.53 -14.03
N ILE A 180 -13.61 2.91 -13.15
CA ILE A 180 -14.86 2.19 -12.92
C ILE A 180 -16.00 3.10 -13.36
N SER A 181 -16.78 2.63 -14.33
CA SER A 181 -17.98 3.34 -14.78
C SER A 181 -19.20 2.90 -14.00
N LYS A 182 -20.04 3.87 -13.62
CA LYS A 182 -21.38 3.63 -13.10
C LYS A 182 -22.38 4.17 -14.12
N PRO A 183 -23.09 3.32 -14.89
CA PRO A 183 -24.01 3.79 -15.92
C PRO A 183 -25.18 4.57 -15.30
N ASN A 184 -25.47 5.75 -15.84
CA ASN A 184 -26.55 6.64 -15.38
C ASN A 184 -27.98 6.08 -15.57
N ASN A 185 -28.11 4.94 -16.24
CA ASN A 185 -29.40 4.30 -16.53
C ASN A 185 -29.74 3.14 -15.58
N GLU A 186 -29.01 2.95 -14.47
CA GLU A 186 -29.42 1.99 -13.45
C GLU A 186 -30.75 2.47 -12.84
N SER A 187 -31.83 1.68 -13.02
CA SER A 187 -33.05 1.87 -12.25
C SER A 187 -32.68 1.85 -10.78
N LEU A 188 -33.10 2.88 -10.03
CA LEU A 188 -32.89 2.93 -8.59
C LEU A 188 -33.47 1.65 -7.98
N THR A 189 -32.59 0.83 -7.41
CA THR A 189 -33.03 -0.33 -6.65
C THR A 189 -33.65 0.17 -5.34
N PRO A 190 -34.75 -0.44 -4.87
CA PRO A 190 -35.31 -0.09 -3.57
C PRO A 190 -34.23 -0.11 -2.48
N PRO A 191 -34.18 0.91 -1.60
CA PRO A 191 -33.20 0.95 -0.52
C PRO A 191 -33.42 -0.24 0.43
N VAL A 192 -32.34 -0.93 0.79
CA VAL A 192 -32.39 -2.02 1.77
C VAL A 192 -32.05 -1.45 3.14
N LEU A 193 -32.83 -1.79 4.16
CA LEU A 193 -32.53 -1.39 5.54
C LEU A 193 -31.41 -2.24 6.14
N THR A 194 -30.52 -1.61 6.89
CA THR A 194 -29.36 -2.28 7.54
C THR A 194 -29.80 -3.39 8.48
N TRP A 195 -30.92 -3.21 9.16
CA TRP A 195 -31.42 -4.11 10.19
C TRP A 195 -32.59 -5.01 9.70
N GLY A 196 -32.94 -4.94 8.42
CA GLY A 196 -34.08 -5.65 7.82
C GLY A 196 -35.35 -4.81 7.78
N GLU A 197 -36.38 -5.32 7.08
CA GLU A 197 -37.65 -4.61 6.83
C GLU A 197 -38.59 -4.56 8.04
N LYS A 198 -38.39 -5.47 9.01
CA LYS A 198 -39.14 -5.49 10.26
C LYS A 198 -38.21 -5.15 11.39
N GLN A 199 -38.60 -4.19 12.22
CA GLN A 199 -37.91 -3.82 13.44
C GLN A 199 -38.90 -3.85 14.59
N GLU A 200 -38.48 -4.37 15.73
CA GLU A 200 -39.30 -4.44 16.95
C GLU A 200 -38.73 -3.48 17.99
N SER A 201 -39.56 -2.63 18.59
CA SER A 201 -39.18 -1.67 19.63
C SER A 201 -40.14 -1.76 20.81
N CYS A 202 -39.68 -1.35 21.99
CA CYS A 202 -40.57 -1.12 23.12
C CYS A 202 -41.37 0.18 22.95
N TYR A 203 -42.52 0.28 23.63
CA TYR A 203 -43.31 1.51 23.69
C TYR A 203 -42.50 2.68 24.26
N ASN A 204 -42.74 3.88 23.74
CA ASN A 204 -42.04 5.12 24.09
C ASN A 204 -40.54 5.13 23.74
N GLU A 205 -40.08 4.21 22.91
CA GLU A 205 -38.73 4.23 22.37
C GLU A 205 -38.69 4.73 20.92
N HIS A 206 -37.47 4.96 20.44
CA HIS A 206 -37.15 5.37 19.08
C HIS A 206 -36.24 4.32 18.45
N GLN A 207 -36.29 4.22 17.13
CA GLN A 207 -35.39 3.35 16.38
C GLN A 207 -34.55 4.13 15.39
N ALA A 208 -33.31 3.68 15.23
CA ALA A 208 -32.45 4.16 14.16
C ALA A 208 -32.71 3.33 12.90
N LEU A 209 -33.18 3.99 11.83
CA LEU A 209 -33.34 3.38 10.53
C LEU A 209 -32.22 3.86 9.61
N THR A 210 -31.45 2.92 9.09
CA THR A 210 -30.26 3.20 8.28
C THR A 210 -30.34 2.46 6.95
N VAL A 211 -30.24 3.19 5.85
CA VAL A 211 -30.11 2.60 4.50
C VAL A 211 -28.76 1.90 4.42
N LYS A 212 -28.77 0.62 4.04
CA LYS A 212 -27.57 -0.18 3.82
C LYS A 212 -26.89 0.26 2.53
N ASN A 213 -25.60 0.59 2.63
CA ASN A 213 -24.76 1.02 1.48
C ASN A 213 -25.38 2.18 0.68
N PRO A 214 -25.65 3.34 1.31
CA PRO A 214 -26.31 4.45 0.62
C PRO A 214 -25.46 4.95 -0.55
N GLU A 215 -26.13 5.28 -1.64
CA GLU A 215 -25.53 5.79 -2.86
C GLU A 215 -25.19 7.26 -2.74
N ALA A 216 -23.98 7.63 -3.18
CA ALA A 216 -23.56 9.02 -3.22
C ALA A 216 -24.51 9.84 -4.13
N LYS A 217 -24.90 11.03 -3.64
CA LYS A 217 -25.80 11.99 -4.32
C LYS A 217 -27.26 11.51 -4.51
N VAL A 218 -27.66 10.40 -3.90
CA VAL A 218 -29.06 10.00 -3.81
C VAL A 218 -29.66 10.56 -2.53
N GLU A 219 -30.83 11.20 -2.63
CA GLU A 219 -31.60 11.66 -1.47
C GLU A 219 -32.59 10.58 -1.06
N TYR A 220 -32.54 10.17 0.21
CA TYR A 220 -33.42 9.17 0.78
C TYR A 220 -34.56 9.85 1.53
N PHE A 221 -35.79 9.52 1.15
CA PHE A 221 -37.01 10.05 1.72
C PHE A 221 -37.70 8.99 2.55
N TRP A 222 -38.08 9.35 3.77
CA TRP A 222 -38.81 8.47 4.68
C TRP A 222 -40.23 9.00 4.89
N TYR A 223 -41.19 8.08 4.88
CA TYR A 223 -42.60 8.35 5.03
C TYR A 223 -43.12 7.56 6.24
N ASP A 224 -43.95 8.20 7.05
CA ASP A 224 -44.60 7.64 8.24
C ASP A 224 -46.05 7.20 7.97
N GLU A 225 -46.56 7.49 6.77
CA GLU A 225 -47.88 7.09 6.29
C GLU A 225 -47.81 6.44 4.90
N LEU A 226 -48.60 5.38 4.71
CA LEU A 226 -48.72 4.69 3.44
C LEU A 226 -49.29 5.64 2.36
N ASN A 227 -48.63 5.72 1.21
CA ASN A 227 -48.99 6.60 0.07
C ASN A 227 -48.86 8.11 0.32
N SER A 228 -48.20 8.55 1.39
CA SER A 228 -47.88 9.96 1.57
C SER A 228 -46.96 10.47 0.45
N THR A 229 -47.19 11.71 0.01
CA THR A 229 -46.31 12.42 -0.94
C THR A 229 -45.37 13.40 -0.23
N GLN A 230 -45.59 13.64 1.07
CA GLN A 230 -44.78 14.50 1.92
C GLN A 230 -43.88 13.63 2.80
N PRO A 231 -42.55 13.70 2.64
CA PRO A 231 -41.63 12.95 3.49
C PRO A 231 -41.59 13.53 4.90
N PHE A 232 -41.64 12.68 5.92
CA PHE A 232 -41.46 13.10 7.32
C PHE A 232 -40.01 13.54 7.57
N VAL A 233 -39.04 12.81 7.02
CA VAL A 233 -37.61 13.11 7.19
C VAL A 233 -36.82 12.68 5.96
N LYS A 234 -35.66 13.31 5.77
CA LYS A 234 -34.70 12.96 4.72
C LYS A 234 -33.36 12.56 5.31
N GLY A 235 -32.66 11.65 4.64
CA GLY A 235 -31.30 11.24 4.98
C GLY A 235 -31.11 9.72 4.94
N SER A 236 -29.87 9.26 4.85
CA SER A 236 -29.56 7.82 4.82
C SER A 236 -29.59 7.16 6.20
N ASN A 237 -29.61 7.95 7.27
CA ASN A 237 -29.75 7.49 8.65
C ASN A 237 -30.69 8.44 9.38
N ILE A 238 -31.78 7.91 9.93
CA ILE A 238 -32.80 8.70 10.62
C ILE A 238 -33.20 8.04 11.92
N ILE A 239 -33.77 8.83 12.83
CA ILE A 239 -34.37 8.34 14.06
C ILE A 239 -35.88 8.42 13.86
N SER A 240 -36.59 7.31 14.10
CA SER A 240 -38.04 7.27 14.03
C SER A 240 -38.65 8.21 15.09
N PRO A 241 -39.85 8.76 14.87
CA PRO A 241 -40.66 9.31 15.94
C PRO A 241 -40.88 8.29 17.06
N THR A 242 -41.22 8.77 18.25
CA THR A 242 -41.59 7.89 19.37
C THR A 242 -42.82 7.08 19.00
N ILE A 243 -42.75 5.76 19.14
CA ILE A 243 -43.89 4.90 18.83
C ILE A 243 -44.77 4.77 20.09
N THR A 244 -45.95 5.41 20.05
CA THR A 244 -46.94 5.38 21.15
C THR A 244 -48.03 4.33 20.94
N GLU A 245 -48.13 3.77 19.73
CA GLU A 245 -49.09 2.74 19.33
C GLU A 245 -48.49 1.86 18.23
N ASN A 246 -48.95 0.61 18.09
CA ASN A 246 -48.47 -0.26 17.02
C ASN A 246 -48.87 0.32 15.66
N LYS A 247 -47.89 0.63 14.81
CA LYS A 247 -48.09 1.01 13.41
C LYS A 247 -47.55 -0.10 12.50
N THR A 248 -48.40 -0.57 11.59
CA THR A 248 -48.06 -1.52 10.51
C THR A 248 -47.91 -0.81 9.18
#